data_AF-A0A7S2VXV0-F1
#
_entry.id   AF-A0A7S2VXV0-F1
#
_cell.length_a   1.000
_cell.length_b   1.000
_cell.length_c   1.000
_cell.angle_alpha   90.00
_cell.angle_beta   90.00
_cell.angle_gamma   90.00
#
_symmetry.space_group_name_H-M   'P 1'
#
loop_
_entity.id
_entity.type
_entity.pdbx_description
1 polymer ?
#
loop_
_entity_poly.entity_id
_entity_poly.type
_entity_poly.pdbx_seq_one_letter_code
_entity_poly.pdbx_strand_id
1 'polypeptide(L)'
;NDCSHENLKRPGLEEGVATRNVAHVFRLLESVKVPWVLLENVCGLLTWNQQGKSRPAIDYVVSELENLGYRWAYRVVNLASFGLPHQRRRVFIVASLHGDPRDVLLSQYALCQGQCISMGEHRECFQCFWTPPRMATKYFSASIDLGEKRRGPLTDVLHCLTTTNGRRTCVVKQEGDAKPELSMLRIEDAERLMGFTPGYTLPCYPLKKPNERQPVYDEDLQTFKRFALLGLACSVPQSQWLGAQLFNPYGVKFAYDALSEPFEQACPGGAEAHARAKAWPQAAYNMLEDPSQPKWMGRRRAPPEVSDAPLIRGFVPLGEFLEYEGAPVRYELRT
;
A
#
# COMPACT_ATOMS: atom_id res chain seq x y z
N ASN A 1 4.42 5.24 -11.98
CA ASN A 1 4.99 5.37 -10.62
C ASN A 1 6.42 4.86 -10.67
N ASP A 2 7.38 5.76 -10.61
CA ASP A 2 8.79 5.46 -10.90
C ASP A 2 9.51 4.78 -9.73
N CYS A 3 8.82 4.56 -8.60
CA CYS A 3 9.35 3.93 -7.39
C CYS A 3 8.88 2.47 -7.20
N SER A 4 8.29 1.83 -8.21
CA SER A 4 7.75 0.45 -8.08
C SER A 4 8.79 -0.61 -8.37
N HIS A 5 8.90 -1.60 -7.48
CA HIS A 5 9.73 -2.80 -7.66
C HIS A 5 9.24 -3.76 -8.75
N GLU A 6 7.99 -3.63 -9.20
CA GLU A 6 7.45 -4.52 -10.22
C GLU A 6 8.20 -4.35 -11.56
N ASN A 7 8.86 -3.20 -11.76
CA ASN A 7 9.74 -2.94 -12.88
C ASN A 7 11.10 -2.39 -12.41
N LEU A 8 12.13 -3.26 -12.41
CA LEU A 8 13.51 -2.96 -11.99
C LEU A 8 14.22 -1.94 -12.90
N LYS A 9 13.67 -1.63 -14.07
CA LYS A 9 14.20 -0.60 -14.98
C LYS A 9 13.70 0.80 -14.64
N ARG A 10 12.86 0.96 -13.61
CA ARG A 10 12.34 2.27 -13.24
C ARG A 10 13.46 3.12 -12.60
N PRO A 11 13.60 4.38 -13.03
CA PRO A 11 14.74 5.21 -12.67
C PRO A 11 14.72 5.74 -11.23
N GLY A 12 13.61 5.59 -10.49
CA GLY A 12 13.41 6.29 -9.22
C GLY A 12 12.96 7.73 -9.41
N LEU A 13 13.03 8.53 -8.34
CA LEU A 13 12.68 9.94 -8.42
C LEU A 13 13.73 10.73 -9.22
N GLU A 14 15.03 10.64 -8.93
CA GLU A 14 16.02 11.55 -9.53
C GLU A 14 16.05 11.55 -11.08
N GLU A 15 15.82 10.40 -11.72
CA GLU A 15 15.90 10.25 -13.18
C GLU A 15 14.53 9.94 -13.86
N GLY A 16 13.44 9.95 -13.09
CA GLY A 16 12.09 9.61 -13.55
C GLY A 16 11.31 10.76 -14.20
N VAL A 17 10.51 10.44 -15.22
CA VAL A 17 9.62 11.43 -15.86
C VAL A 17 8.39 11.72 -14.98
N ALA A 18 7.92 10.76 -14.17
CA ALA A 18 6.80 10.96 -13.25
C ALA A 18 7.21 11.74 -11.98
N THR A 19 8.51 11.86 -11.72
CA THR A 19 9.11 12.70 -10.66
C THR A 19 8.71 14.15 -10.78
N ARG A 20 8.50 14.64 -12.00
CA ARG A 20 8.02 16.02 -12.24
C ARG A 20 6.73 16.32 -11.48
N ASN A 21 5.89 15.31 -11.24
CA ASN A 21 4.60 15.53 -10.59
C ASN A 21 4.73 15.83 -9.10
N VAL A 22 5.58 15.13 -8.34
CA VAL A 22 5.75 15.41 -6.91
C VAL A 22 6.55 16.71 -6.68
N ALA A 23 7.53 17.00 -7.54
CA ALA A 23 8.23 18.28 -7.52
C ALA A 23 7.26 19.46 -7.73
N HIS A 24 6.23 19.29 -8.58
CA HIS A 24 5.18 20.29 -8.74
C HIS A 24 4.30 20.46 -7.49
N VAL A 25 4.09 19.42 -6.69
CA VAL A 25 3.41 19.56 -5.39
C VAL A 25 4.22 20.48 -4.47
N PHE A 26 5.54 20.25 -4.33
CA PHE A 26 6.39 21.09 -3.48
C PHE A 26 6.48 22.53 -3.99
N ARG A 27 6.62 22.75 -5.30
CA ARG A 27 6.54 24.08 -5.91
C ARG A 27 5.24 24.83 -5.55
N LEU A 28 4.11 24.12 -5.54
CA LEU A 28 2.83 24.72 -5.13
C LEU A 28 2.81 25.04 -3.63
N LEU A 29 3.37 24.16 -2.79
CA LEU A 29 3.47 24.36 -1.34
C LEU A 29 4.43 25.49 -0.93
N GLU A 30 5.47 25.77 -1.73
CA GLU A 30 6.33 26.96 -1.57
C GLU A 30 5.54 28.25 -1.74
N SER A 31 4.62 28.26 -2.71
CA SER A 31 3.80 29.43 -3.02
C SER A 31 2.63 29.59 -2.05
N VAL A 32 1.97 28.48 -1.71
CA VAL A 32 0.79 28.44 -0.85
C VAL A 32 0.92 27.28 0.14
N LYS A 33 1.33 27.61 1.37
CA LYS A 33 1.40 26.64 2.46
C LYS A 33 0.00 26.19 2.89
N VAL A 34 -0.18 24.89 3.09
CA VAL A 34 -1.42 24.31 3.63
C VAL A 34 -1.14 23.69 5.00
N PRO A 35 -2.13 23.61 5.91
CA PRO A 35 -1.84 23.19 7.29
C PRO A 35 -1.41 21.71 7.42
N TRP A 36 -1.93 20.86 6.54
CA TRP A 36 -1.66 19.43 6.49
C TRP A 36 -1.42 18.97 5.04
N VAL A 37 -0.44 18.09 4.85
CA VAL A 37 -0.13 17.44 3.58
C VAL A 37 -0.24 15.93 3.77
N LEU A 38 -0.90 15.27 2.85
CA LEU A 38 -0.97 13.81 2.77
C LEU A 38 -0.46 13.34 1.42
N LEU A 39 0.52 12.44 1.43
CA LEU A 39 1.00 11.72 0.26
C LEU A 39 0.85 10.21 0.46
N GLU A 40 0.49 9.50 -0.61
CA GLU A 40 0.51 8.04 -0.69
C GLU A 40 1.50 7.60 -1.77
N ASN A 41 2.24 6.53 -1.52
CA ASN A 41 3.12 5.93 -2.52
C ASN A 41 3.35 4.43 -2.29
N VAL A 42 3.98 3.76 -3.25
CA VAL A 42 4.40 2.35 -3.14
C VAL A 42 5.60 2.18 -2.22
N CYS A 43 5.78 0.99 -1.62
CA CYS A 43 6.88 0.71 -0.70
C CYS A 43 8.29 0.89 -1.28
N GLY A 44 8.46 0.80 -2.61
CA GLY A 44 9.76 1.06 -3.23
C GLY A 44 10.20 2.53 -3.17
N LEU A 45 9.34 3.43 -2.66
CA LEU A 45 9.75 4.76 -2.24
C LEU A 45 10.89 4.72 -1.19
N LEU A 46 10.89 3.71 -0.31
CA LEU A 46 11.84 3.58 0.81
C LEU A 46 13.16 2.89 0.43
N THR A 47 13.28 2.40 -0.80
CA THR A 47 14.43 1.60 -1.26
C THR A 47 15.30 2.37 -2.24
N TRP A 48 16.57 1.99 -2.36
CA TRP A 48 17.44 2.52 -3.42
C TRP A 48 16.97 2.03 -4.78
N ASN A 49 16.99 2.94 -5.74
CA ASN A 49 16.67 2.62 -7.12
C ASN A 49 17.95 2.21 -7.87
N GLN A 50 17.77 1.57 -9.03
CA GLN A 50 18.87 1.15 -9.91
C GLN A 50 19.95 0.26 -9.23
N GLN A 51 19.52 -0.77 -8.50
CA GLN A 51 20.46 -1.72 -7.86
C GLN A 51 21.40 -1.05 -6.84
N GLY A 52 20.90 -0.08 -6.07
CA GLY A 52 21.71 0.57 -5.03
C GLY A 52 22.52 1.78 -5.47
N LYS A 53 22.22 2.38 -6.64
CA LYS A 53 23.00 3.50 -7.20
C LYS A 53 22.38 4.89 -6.97
N SER A 54 21.06 4.99 -6.86
CA SER A 54 20.35 6.25 -6.62
C SER A 54 19.66 6.25 -5.26
N ARG A 55 19.64 7.42 -4.62
CA ARG A 55 19.07 7.60 -3.28
C ARG A 55 17.58 7.20 -3.24
N PRO A 56 17.08 6.74 -2.08
CA PRO A 56 15.66 6.46 -1.90
C PRO A 56 14.84 7.70 -2.17
N ALA A 57 13.76 7.51 -2.90
CA ALA A 57 12.83 8.57 -3.25
C ALA A 57 12.23 9.28 -2.02
N ILE A 58 12.08 8.56 -0.90
CA ILE A 58 11.63 9.15 0.37
C ILE A 58 12.55 10.28 0.87
N ASP A 59 13.87 10.21 0.63
CA ASP A 59 14.82 11.23 1.10
C ASP A 59 14.54 12.59 0.46
N TYR A 60 14.24 12.62 -0.84
CA TYR A 60 13.80 13.84 -1.54
C TYR A 60 12.50 14.37 -0.92
N VAL A 61 11.48 13.50 -0.80
CA VAL A 61 10.15 13.88 -0.29
C VAL A 61 10.24 14.49 1.11
N VAL A 62 10.96 13.85 2.03
CA VAL A 62 11.06 14.34 3.41
C VAL A 62 11.93 15.59 3.52
N SER A 63 12.98 15.72 2.70
CA SER A 63 13.84 16.90 2.71
C SER A 63 13.09 18.13 2.19
N GLU A 64 12.24 17.98 1.18
CA GLU A 64 11.38 19.07 0.69
C GLU A 64 10.35 19.50 1.76
N LEU A 65 9.71 18.55 2.43
CA LEU A 65 8.79 18.85 3.54
C LEU A 65 9.49 19.61 4.68
N GLU A 66 10.69 19.15 5.07
CA GLU A 66 11.54 19.83 6.05
C GLU A 66 11.95 21.23 5.56
N ASN A 67 12.25 21.38 4.28
CA ASN A 67 12.58 22.67 3.67
C ASN A 67 11.45 23.68 3.75
N LEU A 68 10.22 23.20 3.62
CA LEU A 68 9.01 23.99 3.72
C LEU A 68 8.58 24.27 5.17
N GLY A 69 9.27 23.67 6.15
CA GLY A 69 9.00 23.84 7.58
C GLY A 69 7.94 22.89 8.13
N TYR A 70 7.58 21.83 7.40
CA TYR A 70 6.66 20.81 7.90
C TYR A 70 7.40 19.83 8.81
N ARG A 71 6.73 19.46 9.90
CA ARG A 71 6.99 18.21 10.61
C ARG A 71 6.32 17.09 9.83
N TRP A 72 6.86 15.87 9.87
CA TRP A 72 6.28 14.76 9.14
C TRP A 72 6.37 13.43 9.89
N ALA A 73 5.45 12.53 9.58
CA ALA A 73 5.50 11.12 9.93
C ALA A 73 5.14 10.30 8.69
N TYR A 74 5.69 9.11 8.55
CA TYR A 74 5.23 8.14 7.57
C TYR A 74 5.08 6.76 8.18
N ARG A 75 4.23 5.94 7.55
CA ARG A 75 4.04 4.54 7.90
C ARG A 75 3.69 3.72 6.66
N VAL A 76 4.31 2.55 6.53
CA VAL A 76 3.84 1.50 5.61
C VAL A 76 2.60 0.87 6.22
N VAL A 77 1.51 0.78 5.47
CA VAL A 77 0.26 0.14 5.92
C VAL A 77 -0.14 -0.92 4.91
N ASN A 78 -0.44 -2.13 5.39
CA ASN A 78 -0.91 -3.25 4.59
C ASN A 78 -2.44 -3.30 4.57
N LEU A 79 -3.05 -3.35 3.38
CA LEU A 79 -4.50 -3.49 3.22
C LEU A 79 -5.05 -4.74 3.92
N ALA A 80 -4.26 -5.82 4.01
CA ALA A 80 -4.67 -7.04 4.69
C ALA A 80 -5.02 -6.85 6.17
N SER A 81 -4.44 -5.85 6.83
CA SER A 81 -4.78 -5.50 8.22
C SER A 81 -6.21 -4.99 8.42
N PHE A 82 -6.90 -4.60 7.33
CA PHE A 82 -8.31 -4.18 7.35
C PHE A 82 -9.28 -5.34 7.06
N GLY A 83 -8.79 -6.58 7.04
CA GLY A 83 -9.60 -7.77 6.89
C GLY A 83 -9.80 -8.28 5.46
N LEU A 84 -9.24 -7.58 4.47
CA LEU A 84 -9.34 -7.96 3.05
C LEU A 84 -8.15 -8.85 2.63
N PRO A 85 -8.35 -9.92 1.84
CA PRO A 85 -7.27 -10.78 1.37
C PRO A 85 -6.51 -10.16 0.19
N HIS A 86 -5.86 -9.02 0.43
CA HIS A 86 -5.05 -8.32 -0.57
C HIS A 86 -3.73 -7.82 0.01
N GLN A 87 -2.60 -8.34 -0.51
CA GLN A 87 -1.24 -7.89 -0.19
C GLN A 87 -0.91 -6.54 -0.85
N ARG A 88 -1.58 -5.47 -0.40
CA ARG A 88 -1.35 -4.11 -0.87
C ARG A 88 -0.75 -3.25 0.23
N ARG A 89 0.58 -3.16 0.22
CA ARG A 89 1.36 -2.30 1.14
C ARG A 89 1.62 -0.95 0.50
N ARG A 90 1.39 0.13 1.24
CA ARG A 90 1.58 1.53 0.78
C ARG A 90 2.19 2.38 1.88
N VAL A 91 3.06 3.31 1.48
CA VAL A 91 3.65 4.32 2.35
C VAL A 91 2.69 5.50 2.38
N PHE A 92 2.17 5.83 3.56
CA PHE A 92 1.43 7.06 3.81
C PHE A 92 2.35 8.03 4.52
N ILE A 93 2.41 9.27 4.05
CA ILE A 93 3.21 10.36 4.62
C ILE A 93 2.25 11.47 4.99
N VAL A 94 2.24 11.84 6.26
CA VAL A 94 1.47 12.97 6.78
C VAL A 94 2.46 14.02 7.26
N ALA A 95 2.25 15.26 6.82
CA ALA A 95 3.05 16.40 7.24
C ALA A 95 2.16 17.53 7.75
N SER A 96 2.63 18.28 8.75
CA SER A 96 1.89 19.42 9.29
C SER A 96 2.81 20.59 9.67
N LEU A 97 2.28 21.80 9.55
CA LEU A 97 2.94 23.03 10.01
C LEU A 97 2.69 23.32 11.49
N HIS A 98 1.63 22.73 12.07
CA HIS A 98 1.17 23.08 13.41
C HIS A 98 0.77 21.87 14.27
N GLY A 99 0.34 20.77 13.66
CA GLY A 99 -0.02 19.55 14.35
C GLY A 99 1.13 18.56 14.51
N ASP A 100 0.87 17.51 15.27
CA ASP A 100 1.77 16.37 15.39
C ASP A 100 1.36 15.28 14.38
N PRO A 101 2.13 15.04 13.32
CA PRO A 101 1.79 14.03 12.32
C PRO A 101 1.92 12.60 12.84
N ARG A 102 2.62 12.38 13.96
CA ARG A 102 2.75 11.06 14.60
C ARG A 102 1.40 10.60 15.16
N ASP A 103 0.60 11.54 15.67
CA ASP A 103 -0.74 11.26 16.20
C ASP A 103 -1.67 10.69 15.11
N VAL A 104 -1.45 11.02 13.85
CA VAL A 104 -2.27 10.57 12.71
C VAL A 104 -1.90 9.17 12.23
N LEU A 105 -0.61 8.82 12.21
CA LEU A 105 -0.14 7.56 11.60
C LEU A 105 0.41 6.53 12.59
N LEU A 106 1.00 6.99 13.69
CA LEU A 106 1.83 6.18 14.57
C LEU A 106 1.18 5.91 15.94
N SER A 107 0.12 6.65 16.29
CA SER A 107 -0.57 6.48 17.58
C SER A 107 -1.42 5.20 17.66
N GLN A 108 -1.82 4.61 16.52
CA GLN A 108 -2.48 3.32 16.51
C GLN A 108 -1.47 2.17 16.47
N TYR A 109 -1.55 1.33 17.49
CA TYR A 109 -0.76 0.12 17.63
C TYR A 109 -1.69 -1.07 17.77
N ALA A 110 -1.54 -2.04 16.88
CA ALA A 110 -2.30 -3.28 16.89
C ALA A 110 -1.35 -4.47 16.94
N LEU A 111 -0.93 -4.87 18.14
CA LEU A 111 -0.31 -6.16 18.37
C LEU A 111 -1.36 -7.11 18.92
N CYS A 112 -1.79 -8.03 18.08
CA CYS A 112 -2.66 -9.11 18.52
C CYS A 112 -1.84 -10.17 19.25
N GLN A 113 -2.20 -10.45 20.50
CA GLN A 113 -1.71 -11.56 21.32
C GLN A 113 -2.74 -12.69 21.37
N GLY A 114 -3.62 -12.78 20.37
CA GLY A 114 -4.72 -13.75 20.28
C GLY A 114 -6.10 -13.21 20.68
N GLN A 115 -6.21 -11.93 21.07
CA GLN A 115 -7.50 -11.32 21.43
C GLN A 115 -8.48 -11.22 20.25
N CYS A 116 -8.01 -11.32 19.00
CA CYS A 116 -8.88 -11.36 17.83
C CYS A 116 -9.89 -12.52 17.89
N ILE A 117 -9.54 -13.62 18.57
CA ILE A 117 -10.42 -14.79 18.73
C ILE A 117 -11.63 -14.44 19.60
N SER A 118 -11.45 -13.60 20.63
CA SER A 118 -12.52 -13.20 21.55
C SER A 118 -13.43 -12.10 21.00
N MET A 119 -13.10 -11.48 19.87
CA MET A 119 -13.90 -10.39 19.28
C MET A 119 -15.19 -10.87 18.58
N GLY A 120 -15.49 -12.17 18.59
CA GLY A 120 -16.81 -12.70 18.25
C GLY A 120 -17.12 -12.86 16.75
N GLU A 121 -16.27 -12.37 15.84
CA GLU A 121 -16.47 -12.50 14.39
C GLU A 121 -15.74 -13.72 13.79
N HIS A 122 -15.80 -14.90 14.41
CA HIS A 122 -15.40 -16.22 13.85
C HIS A 122 -14.07 -16.33 13.04
N ARG A 123 -13.18 -15.34 13.05
CA ARG A 123 -11.97 -15.28 12.22
C ARG A 123 -10.85 -14.51 12.92
N GLU A 124 -9.65 -15.04 12.78
CA GLU A 124 -8.43 -14.41 13.29
C GLU A 124 -8.11 -13.12 12.53
N CYS A 125 -7.31 -12.23 13.12
CA CYS A 125 -6.77 -11.11 12.36
C CYS A 125 -5.69 -11.57 11.38
N PHE A 126 -5.36 -10.76 10.37
CA PHE A 126 -4.40 -11.14 9.34
C PHE A 126 -3.02 -11.56 9.91
N GLN A 127 -2.55 -10.88 10.96
CA GLN A 127 -1.28 -11.21 11.60
C GLN A 127 -1.30 -12.60 12.26
N CYS A 128 -2.39 -12.93 12.96
CA CYS A 128 -2.58 -14.25 13.58
C CYS A 128 -2.82 -15.33 12.52
N PHE A 129 -3.54 -15.02 11.45
CA PHE A 129 -3.77 -15.95 10.33
C PHE A 129 -2.46 -16.38 9.64
N TRP A 130 -1.49 -15.46 9.49
CA TRP A 130 -0.22 -15.74 8.82
C TRP A 130 0.78 -16.56 9.67
N THR A 131 0.60 -16.57 10.99
CA THR A 131 1.29 -17.49 11.91
C THR A 131 0.40 -18.71 12.09
N PRO A 132 0.69 -19.87 11.45
CA PRO A 132 -0.28 -20.87 10.99
C PRO A 132 -1.68 -20.79 11.61
N PRO A 133 -2.73 -20.58 10.81
CA PRO A 133 -4.03 -20.18 11.31
C PRO A 133 -4.56 -21.22 12.30
N ARG A 134 -5.08 -20.75 13.44
CA ARG A 134 -5.67 -21.62 14.46
C ARG A 134 -7.03 -22.14 14.02
N MET A 135 -7.69 -21.41 13.13
CA MET A 135 -8.95 -21.79 12.52
C MET A 135 -8.72 -22.29 11.10
N ALA A 136 -9.25 -23.47 10.77
CA ALA A 136 -9.18 -23.99 9.41
C ALA A 136 -10.00 -23.11 8.46
N THR A 137 -9.47 -22.87 7.26
CA THR A 137 -10.22 -22.22 6.19
C THR A 137 -11.18 -23.20 5.54
N LYS A 138 -12.32 -22.70 5.05
CA LYS A 138 -13.27 -23.54 4.30
C LYS A 138 -12.69 -23.97 2.95
N TYR A 139 -11.95 -23.06 2.32
CA TYR A 139 -11.31 -23.28 1.04
C TYR A 139 -9.81 -23.10 1.18
N PHE A 140 -9.05 -23.98 0.53
CA PHE A 140 -7.71 -23.61 0.10
C PHE A 140 -7.84 -22.68 -1.09
N SER A 141 -7.04 -21.61 -1.11
CA SER A 141 -6.95 -20.74 -2.27
C SER A 141 -5.53 -20.27 -2.54
N ALA A 142 -5.21 -20.04 -3.80
CA ALA A 142 -3.93 -19.46 -4.19
C ALA A 142 -4.11 -18.50 -5.38
N SER A 143 -3.57 -17.29 -5.25
CA SER A 143 -3.52 -16.33 -6.36
C SER A 143 -2.21 -16.41 -7.13
N ILE A 144 -2.30 -16.38 -8.45
CA ILE A 144 -1.19 -16.55 -9.37
C ILE A 144 -1.25 -15.43 -10.40
N ASP A 145 -0.17 -14.67 -10.53
CA ASP A 145 0.00 -13.75 -11.65
C ASP A 145 0.64 -14.52 -12.81
N LEU A 146 -0.15 -14.90 -13.83
CA LEU A 146 0.32 -15.70 -14.96
C LEU A 146 1.41 -15.02 -15.81
N GLY A 147 1.60 -13.70 -15.67
CA GLY A 147 2.65 -12.97 -16.35
C GLY A 147 3.85 -12.60 -15.48
N GLU A 148 3.91 -13.09 -14.23
CA GLU A 148 5.04 -12.90 -13.33
C GLU A 148 5.76 -14.23 -13.07
N LYS A 149 7.02 -14.33 -13.47
CA LYS A 149 7.82 -15.56 -13.33
C LYS A 149 8.72 -15.57 -12.09
N ARG A 150 8.90 -14.41 -11.43
CA ARG A 150 9.84 -14.23 -10.31
C ARG A 150 9.23 -14.57 -8.95
N ARG A 151 7.90 -14.66 -8.86
CA ARG A 151 7.17 -14.88 -7.60
C ARG A 151 6.26 -16.08 -7.75
N GLY A 152 6.25 -16.94 -6.74
CA GLY A 152 5.33 -18.06 -6.66
C GLY A 152 3.89 -17.62 -6.31
N PRO A 153 2.95 -18.57 -6.30
CA PRO A 153 1.58 -18.34 -5.84
C PRO A 153 1.53 -17.78 -4.42
N LEU A 154 0.55 -16.92 -4.14
CA LEU A 154 0.23 -16.49 -2.77
C LEU A 154 -1.00 -17.24 -2.27
N THR A 155 -0.82 -17.99 -1.19
CA THR A 155 -1.90 -18.72 -0.52
C THR A 155 -2.82 -17.77 0.23
N ASP A 156 -4.13 -17.94 0.07
CA ASP A 156 -5.22 -17.26 0.78
C ASP A 156 -5.25 -15.73 0.70
N VAL A 157 -4.39 -15.14 -0.12
CA VAL A 157 -4.29 -13.70 -0.32
C VAL A 157 -4.02 -13.38 -1.79
N LEU A 158 -4.62 -12.31 -2.28
CA LEU A 158 -4.33 -11.74 -3.59
C LEU A 158 -3.00 -10.95 -3.56
N HIS A 159 -2.19 -11.09 -4.61
CA HIS A 159 -1.03 -10.21 -4.83
C HIS A 159 -1.44 -8.75 -5.11
N CYS A 160 -0.52 -7.79 -4.89
CA CYS A 160 -0.78 -6.39 -5.18
C CYS A 160 -1.24 -6.19 -6.64
N LEU A 161 -2.41 -5.58 -6.84
CA LEU A 161 -2.88 -5.24 -8.19
C LEU A 161 -2.05 -4.08 -8.74
N THR A 162 -1.74 -4.17 -10.02
CA THR A 162 -1.03 -3.19 -10.82
C THR A 162 -1.86 -2.85 -12.05
N THR A 163 -1.39 -1.90 -12.86
CA THR A 163 -2.10 -1.47 -14.06
C THR A 163 -2.28 -2.56 -15.12
N THR A 164 -1.58 -3.70 -14.99
CA THR A 164 -1.54 -4.74 -16.02
C THR A 164 -1.83 -6.14 -15.51
N ASN A 165 -1.62 -6.42 -14.21
CA ASN A 165 -1.67 -7.80 -13.73
C ASN A 165 -3.06 -8.34 -13.42
N GLY A 166 -4.03 -7.50 -13.07
CA GLY A 166 -5.34 -8.00 -12.63
C GLY A 166 -6.03 -8.94 -13.63
N ARG A 167 -5.95 -8.64 -14.93
CA ARG A 167 -6.51 -9.49 -15.99
C ARG A 167 -5.78 -10.82 -16.22
N ARG A 168 -4.55 -10.95 -15.72
CA ARG A 168 -3.71 -12.16 -15.83
C ARG A 168 -3.61 -12.88 -14.48
N THR A 169 -4.38 -12.42 -13.49
CA THR A 169 -4.51 -13.08 -12.19
C THR A 169 -5.43 -14.28 -12.35
N CYS A 170 -4.88 -15.47 -12.12
CA CYS A 170 -5.61 -16.70 -11.92
C CYS A 170 -5.76 -16.96 -10.42
N VAL A 171 -6.88 -17.54 -10.02
CA VAL A 171 -7.10 -18.05 -8.66
C VAL A 171 -7.38 -19.55 -8.75
N VAL A 172 -6.66 -20.31 -7.92
CA VAL A 172 -6.97 -21.71 -7.63
C VAL A 172 -7.83 -21.72 -6.37
N LYS A 173 -8.94 -22.46 -6.39
CA LYS A 173 -9.81 -22.67 -5.23
C LYS A 173 -10.11 -24.15 -5.07
N GLN A 174 -10.05 -24.66 -3.85
CA GLN A 174 -10.31 -26.07 -3.54
C GLN A 174 -11.06 -26.18 -2.21
N GLU A 175 -12.16 -26.95 -2.19
CA GLU A 175 -12.93 -27.26 -0.98
C GLU A 175 -12.60 -28.66 -0.50
N GLY A 176 -11.97 -28.78 0.67
CA GLY A 176 -11.50 -30.06 1.19
C GLY A 176 -10.67 -30.84 0.16
N ASP A 177 -11.03 -32.10 -0.07
CA ASP A 177 -10.37 -32.99 -1.04
C ASP A 177 -10.98 -32.94 -2.46
N ALA A 178 -11.86 -31.97 -2.74
CA ALA A 178 -12.44 -31.81 -4.06
C ALA A 178 -11.36 -31.49 -5.12
N LYS A 179 -11.70 -31.66 -6.40
CA LYS A 179 -10.81 -31.26 -7.50
C LYS A 179 -10.61 -29.74 -7.46
N PRO A 180 -9.35 -29.23 -7.54
CA PRO A 180 -9.13 -27.79 -7.55
C PRO A 180 -9.68 -27.15 -8.82
N GLU A 181 -10.36 -26.02 -8.64
CA GLU A 181 -10.92 -25.20 -9.72
C GLU A 181 -9.98 -24.03 -10.01
N LEU A 182 -9.78 -23.75 -11.30
CA LEU A 182 -8.95 -22.65 -11.78
C LEU A 182 -9.81 -21.66 -12.54
N SER A 183 -9.77 -20.40 -12.13
CA SER A 183 -10.52 -19.34 -12.80
C SER A 183 -9.77 -18.01 -12.79
N MET A 184 -10.07 -17.16 -13.77
CA MET A 184 -9.52 -15.80 -13.81
C MET A 184 -10.21 -14.92 -12.77
N LEU A 185 -9.46 -14.05 -12.10
CA LEU A 185 -10.01 -13.09 -11.13
C LEU A 185 -11.09 -12.23 -11.80
N ARG A 186 -12.28 -12.19 -11.19
CA ARG A 186 -13.37 -11.30 -11.63
C ARG A 186 -13.09 -9.86 -11.23
N ILE A 187 -13.46 -8.94 -12.11
CA ILE A 187 -13.26 -7.51 -11.87
C ILE A 187 -14.12 -7.00 -10.70
N GLU A 188 -15.32 -7.56 -10.51
CA GLU A 188 -16.19 -7.26 -9.38
C GLU A 188 -15.55 -7.65 -8.03
N ASP A 189 -14.92 -8.83 -7.97
CA ASP A 189 -14.15 -9.24 -6.79
C ASP A 189 -12.90 -8.38 -6.59
N ALA A 190 -12.24 -7.97 -7.67
CA ALA A 190 -11.10 -7.06 -7.58
C ALA A 190 -11.48 -5.67 -7.03
N GLU A 191 -12.67 -5.16 -7.37
CA GLU A 191 -13.23 -3.94 -6.78
C GLU A 191 -13.49 -4.12 -5.28
N ARG A 192 -14.13 -5.24 -4.89
CA ARG A 192 -14.40 -5.59 -3.49
C ARG A 192 -13.11 -5.73 -2.68
N LEU A 193 -12.06 -6.35 -3.23
CA LEU A 193 -10.74 -6.49 -2.59
C LEU A 193 -10.05 -5.14 -2.34
N MET A 194 -10.43 -4.09 -3.04
CA MET A 194 -10.00 -2.72 -2.82
C MET A 194 -10.97 -1.91 -1.95
N GLY A 195 -12.08 -2.51 -1.51
CA GLY A 195 -13.15 -1.93 -0.71
C GLY A 195 -14.18 -1.11 -1.49
N PHE A 196 -14.21 -1.22 -2.82
CA PHE A 196 -15.25 -0.59 -3.64
C PHE A 196 -16.48 -1.50 -3.76
N THR A 197 -17.62 -0.89 -4.08
CA THR A 197 -18.82 -1.64 -4.48
C THR A 197 -18.60 -2.30 -5.84
N PRO A 198 -19.16 -3.49 -6.10
CA PRO A 198 -19.16 -4.08 -7.43
C PRO A 198 -19.73 -3.11 -8.46
N GLY A 199 -19.04 -2.97 -9.58
CA GLY A 199 -19.38 -2.06 -10.66
C GLY A 199 -18.86 -0.63 -10.50
N TYR A 200 -18.13 -0.29 -9.43
CA TYR A 200 -17.66 1.08 -9.18
C TYR A 200 -16.85 1.67 -10.34
N THR A 201 -16.08 0.84 -11.05
CA THR A 201 -15.25 1.27 -12.18
C THR A 201 -15.96 1.19 -13.54
N LEU A 202 -17.22 0.73 -13.62
CA LEU A 202 -17.96 0.62 -14.89
C LEU A 202 -17.95 1.90 -15.75
N PRO A 203 -18.09 3.12 -15.19
CA PRO A 203 -18.11 4.35 -15.99
C PRO A 203 -16.77 4.68 -16.68
N CYS A 204 -15.69 3.94 -16.41
CA CYS A 204 -14.37 4.25 -16.96
C CYS A 204 -14.21 3.94 -18.45
N TYR A 205 -15.20 3.30 -19.07
CA TYR A 205 -15.15 2.95 -20.48
C TYR A 205 -16.56 2.80 -21.08
N PRO A 206 -16.80 3.28 -22.31
CA PRO A 206 -15.87 4.08 -23.11
C PRO A 206 -15.80 5.54 -22.66
N LEU A 207 -14.58 6.09 -22.54
CA LEU A 207 -14.40 7.54 -22.38
C LEU A 207 -14.37 8.21 -23.75
N LYS A 208 -15.27 9.17 -23.96
CA LYS A 208 -15.28 10.01 -25.15
C LYS A 208 -14.37 11.22 -24.93
N LYS A 209 -13.33 11.38 -25.76
CA LYS A 209 -12.57 12.63 -25.79
C LYS A 209 -13.36 13.73 -26.49
N PRO A 210 -13.11 15.02 -26.16
CA PRO A 210 -13.68 16.13 -26.90
C PRO A 210 -13.39 15.99 -28.40
N ASN A 211 -14.40 16.19 -29.24
CA ASN A 211 -14.33 16.14 -30.72
C ASN A 211 -13.99 14.77 -31.34
N GLU A 212 -13.97 13.67 -30.58
CA GLU A 212 -13.81 12.31 -31.13
C GLU A 212 -15.17 11.59 -31.25
N ARG A 213 -15.26 10.64 -32.20
CA ARG A 213 -16.42 9.74 -32.32
C ARG A 213 -16.50 8.82 -31.10
N GLN A 214 -17.71 8.40 -30.75
CA GLN A 214 -17.92 7.35 -29.74
C GLN A 214 -17.12 6.09 -30.15
N PRO A 215 -16.22 5.58 -29.30
CA PRO A 215 -15.51 4.35 -29.61
C PRO A 215 -16.45 3.15 -29.54
N VAL A 216 -16.13 2.09 -30.28
CA VAL A 216 -16.89 0.84 -30.24
C VAL A 216 -16.76 0.21 -28.86
N TYR A 217 -17.88 -0.23 -28.30
CA TYR A 217 -17.88 -0.91 -27.01
C TYR A 217 -17.18 -2.27 -27.13
N ASP A 218 -16.24 -2.52 -26.23
CA ASP A 218 -15.45 -3.74 -26.15
C ASP A 218 -15.34 -4.09 -24.65
N GLU A 219 -15.91 -5.24 -24.29
CA GLU A 219 -16.00 -5.70 -22.90
C GLU A 219 -14.64 -6.10 -22.32
N ASP A 220 -13.78 -6.72 -23.12
CA ASP A 220 -12.42 -7.09 -22.71
C ASP A 220 -11.57 -5.84 -22.47
N LEU A 221 -11.70 -4.85 -23.34
CA LEU A 221 -11.02 -3.56 -23.20
C LEU A 221 -11.57 -2.79 -22.00
N GLN A 222 -12.89 -2.77 -21.77
CA GLN A 222 -13.48 -2.19 -20.56
C GLN A 222 -12.89 -2.87 -19.31
N THR A 223 -12.92 -4.20 -19.26
CA THR A 223 -12.40 -4.97 -18.12
C THR A 223 -10.93 -4.67 -17.87
N PHE A 224 -10.12 -4.58 -18.93
CA PHE A 224 -8.72 -4.18 -18.83
C PHE A 224 -8.56 -2.77 -18.23
N LYS A 225 -9.35 -1.79 -18.67
CA LYS A 225 -9.31 -0.43 -18.14
C LYS A 225 -9.75 -0.38 -16.67
N ARG A 226 -10.78 -1.14 -16.30
CA ARG A 226 -11.26 -1.28 -14.92
C ARG A 226 -10.17 -1.82 -13.99
N PHE A 227 -9.51 -2.92 -14.36
CA PHE A 227 -8.35 -3.45 -13.62
C PHE A 227 -7.20 -2.44 -13.54
N ALA A 228 -6.92 -1.73 -14.64
CA ALA A 228 -5.85 -0.75 -14.67
C ALA A 228 -6.09 0.39 -13.67
N LEU A 229 -7.33 0.84 -13.53
CA LEU A 229 -7.72 1.84 -12.52
C LEU A 229 -7.53 1.31 -11.09
N LEU A 230 -7.95 0.08 -10.79
CA LEU A 230 -7.74 -0.51 -9.46
C LEU A 230 -6.25 -0.63 -9.11
N GLY A 231 -5.39 -0.92 -10.10
CA GLY A 231 -3.94 -0.92 -9.93
C GLY A 231 -3.38 0.45 -9.52
N LEU A 232 -4.04 1.55 -9.88
CA LEU A 232 -3.66 2.93 -9.54
C LEU A 232 -4.34 3.47 -8.29
N ALA A 233 -5.58 3.05 -8.03
CA ALA A 233 -6.43 3.61 -6.99
C ALA A 233 -5.86 3.41 -5.57
N CYS A 234 -6.19 4.32 -4.66
CA CYS A 234 -6.09 4.07 -3.21
C CYS A 234 -7.22 3.11 -2.79
N SER A 235 -6.95 2.25 -1.80
CA SER A 235 -8.00 1.36 -1.28
C SER A 235 -8.90 2.12 -0.30
N VAL A 236 -10.19 1.79 -0.32
CA VAL A 236 -11.19 2.45 0.53
C VAL A 236 -10.88 2.26 2.01
N PRO A 237 -10.51 1.06 2.53
CA PRO A 237 -10.29 0.89 3.96
C PRO A 237 -9.08 1.67 4.49
N GLN A 238 -7.99 1.72 3.72
CA GLN A 238 -6.82 2.53 4.10
C GLN A 238 -7.17 4.02 4.12
N SER A 239 -7.87 4.50 3.09
CA SER A 239 -8.31 5.90 3.01
C SER A 239 -9.31 6.27 4.11
N GLN A 240 -10.24 5.37 4.43
CA GLN A 240 -11.22 5.57 5.49
C GLN A 240 -10.55 5.64 6.87
N TRP A 241 -9.63 4.72 7.17
CA TRP A 241 -8.86 4.74 8.41
C TRP A 241 -8.10 6.06 8.56
N LEU A 242 -7.36 6.46 7.53
CA LEU A 242 -6.58 7.69 7.55
C LEU A 242 -7.47 8.94 7.65
N GLY A 243 -8.59 8.95 6.95
CA GLY A 243 -9.59 10.02 7.04
C GLY A 243 -10.16 10.16 8.46
N ALA A 244 -10.41 9.05 9.15
CA ALA A 244 -10.86 9.08 10.54
C ALA A 244 -9.79 9.67 11.48
N GLN A 245 -8.51 9.38 11.25
CA GLN A 245 -7.41 9.99 12.02
C GLN A 245 -7.28 11.49 11.74
N LEU A 246 -7.38 11.90 10.47
CA LEU A 246 -7.32 13.32 10.09
C LEU A 246 -8.57 14.12 10.50
N PHE A 247 -9.70 13.47 10.72
CA PHE A 247 -10.90 14.11 11.26
C PHE A 247 -10.72 14.53 12.72
N ASN A 248 -9.91 13.79 13.49
CA ASN A 248 -9.57 14.13 14.87
C ASN A 248 -8.06 13.91 15.13
N PRO A 249 -7.18 14.74 14.54
CA PRO A 249 -5.73 14.49 14.51
C PRO A 249 -5.04 14.66 15.86
N TYR A 250 -5.78 15.07 16.89
CA TYR A 250 -5.30 15.26 18.26
C TYR A 250 -5.95 14.31 19.27
N GLY A 251 -6.84 13.42 18.81
CA GLY A 251 -7.63 12.55 19.68
C GLY A 251 -6.82 11.48 20.40
N VAL A 252 -5.78 10.94 19.76
CA VAL A 252 -4.90 9.92 20.34
C VAL A 252 -3.45 10.35 20.10
N LYS A 253 -2.70 10.46 21.20
CA LYS A 253 -1.30 10.90 21.16
C LYS A 253 -0.35 9.74 20.91
N PHE A 254 0.68 9.98 20.11
CA PHE A 254 1.77 9.03 19.96
C PHE A 254 2.57 8.91 21.28
N ALA A 255 2.58 7.72 21.87
CA ALA A 255 3.16 7.48 23.20
C ALA A 255 4.57 6.85 23.19
N TYR A 256 5.09 6.45 22.03
CA TYR A 256 6.31 5.65 21.93
C TYR A 256 7.55 6.43 21.49
N ASP A 257 7.55 7.74 21.67
CA ASP A 257 8.69 8.61 21.31
C ASP A 257 9.97 8.20 22.04
N ALA A 258 9.86 7.84 23.33
CA ALA A 258 10.99 7.38 24.14
C ALA A 258 11.64 6.07 23.65
N LEU A 259 10.91 5.26 22.87
CA LEU A 259 11.43 4.02 22.27
C LEU A 259 11.97 4.23 20.84
N SER A 260 11.89 5.45 20.33
CA SER A 260 12.27 5.75 18.94
C SER A 260 13.76 6.09 18.83
N GLU A 261 14.42 5.50 17.84
CA GLU A 261 15.87 5.66 17.65
C GLU A 261 16.18 6.81 16.70
N PRO A 262 17.20 7.66 16.96
CA PRO A 262 17.61 8.69 16.01
C PRO A 262 18.18 8.08 14.72
N PHE A 263 18.06 8.82 13.62
CA PHE A 263 18.79 8.48 12.40
C PHE A 263 20.29 8.75 12.59
N GLU A 264 21.16 7.82 12.18
CA GLU A 264 22.63 7.99 12.26
C GLU A 264 23.18 8.90 11.16
N GLN A 265 22.45 9.03 10.05
CA GLN A 265 22.82 9.85 8.89
C GLN A 265 21.56 10.39 8.23
N ALA A 266 21.68 11.50 7.50
CA ALA A 266 20.54 12.14 6.84
C ALA A 266 19.76 11.17 5.94
N CYS A 267 20.46 10.44 5.07
CA CYS A 267 19.85 9.44 4.18
C CYS A 267 20.42 8.05 4.51
N PRO A 268 19.78 7.27 5.42
CA PRO A 268 20.26 5.97 5.83
C PRO A 268 19.95 4.95 4.74
N GLY A 269 20.78 4.92 3.69
CA GLY A 269 20.92 3.79 2.77
C GLY A 269 19.64 3.06 2.33
N GLY A 270 19.83 1.89 1.74
CA GLY A 270 18.74 1.04 1.28
C GLY A 270 18.65 -0.16 2.20
N ALA A 271 17.54 -0.89 2.13
CA ALA A 271 17.46 -2.19 2.77
C ALA A 271 18.41 -3.19 2.08
N GLU A 272 19.72 -3.08 2.32
CA GLU A 272 20.61 -4.22 2.21
C GLU A 272 20.38 -5.10 3.44
N ALA A 273 20.32 -6.41 3.21
CA ALA A 273 19.59 -7.40 4.01
C ALA A 273 19.99 -7.55 5.50
N HIS A 274 20.97 -6.81 6.02
CA HIS A 274 21.62 -7.15 7.29
C HIS A 274 21.83 -6.03 8.32
N ALA A 275 21.40 -4.78 8.11
CA ALA A 275 21.48 -3.77 9.18
C ALA A 275 20.26 -2.84 9.22
N ARG A 276 19.41 -2.98 10.25
CA ARG A 276 18.26 -2.08 10.51
C ARG A 276 18.67 -0.59 10.55
N ALA A 277 19.89 -0.29 11.00
CA ALA A 277 20.45 1.06 11.08
C ALA A 277 20.74 1.71 9.70
N LYS A 278 20.91 0.91 8.63
CA LYS A 278 21.38 1.38 7.32
C LYS A 278 20.29 1.58 6.27
N ALA A 279 19.02 1.40 6.62
CA ALA A 279 17.89 1.52 5.70
C ALA A 279 16.81 2.47 6.24
N TRP A 280 15.95 3.00 5.37
CA TRP A 280 14.72 3.66 5.80
C TRP A 280 13.77 2.63 6.45
N PRO A 281 13.26 2.88 7.67
CA PRO A 281 12.36 1.95 8.36
C PRO A 281 10.96 1.96 7.74
N GLN A 282 10.08 1.04 8.14
CA GLN A 282 8.68 1.03 7.68
C GLN A 282 7.85 2.17 8.28
N ALA A 283 8.29 2.75 9.40
CA ALA A 283 7.69 3.93 9.98
C ALA A 283 8.80 4.84 10.56
N ALA A 284 8.68 6.14 10.30
CA ALA A 284 9.61 7.15 10.79
C ALA A 284 8.91 8.50 10.89
N TYR A 285 9.54 9.46 11.55
CA TYR A 285 9.04 10.83 11.65
C TYR A 285 10.18 11.84 11.81
N ASN A 286 9.87 13.12 11.67
CA ASN A 286 10.74 14.23 12.02
C ASN A 286 9.98 15.27 12.83
N MET A 287 10.47 15.52 14.05
CA MET A 287 9.95 16.50 15.00
C MET A 287 11.04 17.46 15.46
N LEU A 288 11.90 17.95 14.55
CA LEU A 288 13.00 18.87 14.87
C LEU A 288 12.57 19.96 15.86
N GLU A 289 13.19 19.94 17.03
CA GLU A 289 12.88 20.85 18.14
C GLU A 289 13.71 22.13 18.08
N ASP A 290 14.97 22.01 17.65
CA ASP A 290 15.93 23.10 17.53
C ASP A 290 16.13 23.48 16.04
N PRO A 291 15.60 24.63 15.60
CA PRO A 291 15.73 25.09 14.22
C PRO A 291 17.17 25.42 13.80
N SER A 292 18.11 25.54 14.75
CA SER A 292 19.52 25.82 14.45
C SER A 292 20.28 24.57 13.99
N GLN A 293 19.76 23.38 14.28
CA GLN A 293 20.35 22.11 13.89
C GLN A 293 20.02 21.74 12.44
N PRO A 294 20.87 20.94 11.78
CA PRO A 294 20.52 20.32 10.51
C PRO A 294 19.17 19.61 10.60
N LYS A 295 18.26 19.89 9.64
CA LYS A 295 16.86 19.45 9.71
C LYS A 295 16.66 17.95 9.89
N TRP A 296 17.57 17.16 9.33
CA TRP A 296 17.54 15.70 9.43
C TRP A 296 17.82 15.18 10.86
N MET A 297 18.40 15.98 11.76
CA MET A 297 18.67 15.55 13.14
C MET A 297 17.40 15.31 13.96
N GLY A 298 16.26 15.87 13.54
CA GLY A 298 14.96 15.55 14.12
C GLY A 298 14.37 14.21 13.64
N ARG A 299 14.99 13.54 12.65
CA ARG A 299 14.51 12.27 12.09
C ARG A 299 14.70 11.14 13.10
N ARG A 300 13.62 10.38 13.32
CA ARG A 300 13.53 9.26 14.26
C ARG A 300 12.90 8.04 13.59
N ARG A 301 13.42 6.87 13.89
CA ARG A 301 12.89 5.55 13.53
C ARG A 301 11.80 5.21 14.53
N ALA A 302 10.57 5.02 14.06
CA ALA A 302 9.51 4.54 14.94
C ALA A 302 9.85 3.12 15.41
N PRO A 303 9.41 2.74 16.62
CA PRO A 303 9.79 1.46 17.20
C PRO A 303 9.13 0.31 16.43
N PRO A 304 9.71 -0.91 16.44
CA PRO A 304 9.22 -2.07 15.67
C PRO A 304 7.75 -2.44 15.94
N GLU A 305 7.24 -2.04 17.10
CA GLU A 305 5.86 -2.14 17.52
C GLU A 305 4.92 -1.43 16.53
N VAL A 306 5.32 -0.31 15.93
CA VAL A 306 4.53 0.37 14.89
C VAL A 306 4.63 -0.41 13.58
N SER A 307 3.89 -1.53 13.51
CA SER A 307 3.83 -2.47 12.40
C SER A 307 3.11 -1.89 11.18
N ASP A 308 3.00 -2.66 10.09
CA ASP A 308 2.16 -2.28 8.95
C ASP A 308 0.67 -2.62 9.11
N ALA A 309 0.26 -3.06 10.30
CA ALA A 309 -1.13 -3.27 10.69
C ALA A 309 -1.54 -2.25 11.78
N PRO A 310 -2.27 -1.17 11.44
CA PRO A 310 -2.73 -0.20 12.42
C PRO A 310 -3.88 -0.69 13.30
N LEU A 311 -4.61 -1.72 12.88
CA LEU A 311 -5.83 -2.20 13.55
C LEU A 311 -5.82 -3.72 13.69
N ILE A 312 -6.50 -4.23 14.73
CA ILE A 312 -6.87 -5.64 14.84
C ILE A 312 -8.27 -5.79 14.24
N ARG A 313 -8.38 -6.49 13.11
CA ARG A 313 -9.65 -6.73 12.41
C ARG A 313 -9.71 -8.16 11.89
N GLY A 314 -10.91 -8.76 11.91
CA GLY A 314 -11.14 -10.11 11.38
C GLY A 314 -10.76 -10.19 9.90
N PHE A 315 -10.00 -11.22 9.54
CA PHE A 315 -9.50 -11.44 8.19
C PHE A 315 -10.32 -12.49 7.45
N VAL A 316 -10.70 -12.20 6.21
CA VAL A 316 -11.39 -13.16 5.33
C VAL A 316 -10.39 -13.69 4.30
N PRO A 317 -10.04 -14.99 4.29
CA PRO A 317 -9.18 -15.61 3.28
C PRO A 317 -9.77 -15.49 1.87
N LEU A 318 -8.90 -15.43 0.85
CA LEU A 318 -9.28 -15.19 -0.54
C LEU A 318 -10.37 -16.15 -1.04
N GLY A 319 -10.22 -17.46 -0.81
CA GLY A 319 -11.19 -18.46 -1.26
C GLY A 319 -12.60 -18.28 -0.71
N GLU A 320 -12.72 -17.72 0.50
CA GLU A 320 -13.99 -17.40 1.16
C GLU A 320 -14.51 -16.01 0.82
N PHE A 321 -13.62 -15.11 0.39
CA PHE A 321 -13.96 -13.75 0.00
C PHE A 321 -14.61 -13.68 -1.38
N LEU A 322 -14.13 -14.48 -2.34
CA LEU A 322 -14.58 -14.45 -3.73
C LEU A 322 -16.04 -14.87 -3.87
N GLU A 323 -16.84 -14.03 -4.52
CA GLU A 323 -18.29 -14.24 -4.74
C GLU A 323 -18.64 -14.45 -6.21
N TYR A 324 -17.80 -14.00 -7.14
CA TYR A 324 -18.12 -14.01 -8.56
C TYR A 324 -17.35 -15.13 -9.27
N GLU A 325 -18.08 -15.98 -10.00
CA GLU A 325 -17.48 -17.07 -10.75
C GLU A 325 -16.57 -16.55 -11.87
N GLY A 326 -15.30 -16.90 -11.80
CA GLY A 326 -14.29 -16.53 -12.78
C GLY A 326 -14.46 -17.24 -14.11
N ALA A 327 -14.05 -16.58 -15.20
CA ALA A 327 -13.97 -17.26 -16.49
C ALA A 327 -12.92 -18.38 -16.44
N PRO A 328 -13.09 -19.49 -17.18
CA PRO A 328 -12.10 -20.54 -17.24
C PRO A 328 -10.78 -19.98 -17.78
N VAL A 329 -9.66 -20.49 -17.25
CA VAL A 329 -8.32 -20.10 -17.71
C VAL A 329 -8.13 -20.57 -19.14
N ARG A 330 -8.21 -19.64 -20.11
CA ARG A 330 -7.91 -19.95 -21.51
C ARG A 330 -6.41 -19.86 -21.74
N TYR A 331 -5.79 -20.98 -22.06
CA TYR A 331 -4.37 -21.09 -22.40
C TYR A 331 -4.10 -20.64 -23.84
N GLU A 332 -4.51 -19.42 -24.21
CA GLU A 332 -4.06 -18.82 -25.47
C GLU A 332 -2.72 -18.14 -25.22
N LEU A 333 -1.65 -18.93 -25.32
CA LEU A 333 -0.29 -18.41 -25.51
C LEU A 333 -0.31 -17.61 -26.82
N ARG A 334 -0.57 -16.31 -26.76
CA ARG A 334 -0.18 -15.41 -27.84
C ARG A 334 1.35 -15.37 -27.84
N THR A 335 1.92 -16.23 -28.67
CA THR A 335 3.33 -16.25 -29.12
C THR A 335 3.77 -14.89 -29.62
#